data_AF-A0A6J2TZT8-F1
#
_entry.id   AF-A0A6J2TZT8-F1
#
_cell.length_a   1.000
_cell.length_b   1.000
_cell.length_c   1.000
_cell.angle_alpha   90.00
_cell.angle_beta   90.00
_cell.angle_gamma   90.00
#
_symmetry.space_group_name_H-M   'P 1'
#
loop_
_entity.id
_entity.type
_entity.pdbx_description
1 polymer ?
#
loop_
_entity_poly.entity_id
_entity_poly.type
_entity_poly.pdbx_seq_one_letter_code
_entity_poly.pdbx_strand_id
1 'polypeptide(L)'
;MCICPTTLLKIKTVLFLSIFSALLIAELCVDGLSLGKANPNIQTILIVCMVITILMLVACLVGCVATCVNHVVMLQLLVFSLMGFVIGKLVLWIVASHESPPDQRGLVTNIWFKAVLLGAAVATIFVSLFCMRLVDEEHFG
;
A
#
# COMPACT_ATOMS: atom_id res chain seq x y z
N MET A 1 -28.61 6.13 21.58
CA MET A 1 -27.41 5.33 21.25
C MET A 1 -26.82 5.88 19.96
N CYS A 2 -26.01 6.94 20.04
CA CYS A 2 -25.29 7.46 18.89
C CYS A 2 -24.11 6.52 18.63
N ILE A 3 -24.17 5.78 17.54
CA ILE A 3 -23.02 5.04 17.00
C ILE A 3 -21.95 6.10 16.74
N CYS A 4 -20.90 6.08 17.56
CA CYS A 4 -19.85 7.09 17.52
C CYS A 4 -19.19 7.06 16.11
N PRO A 5 -19.12 8.20 15.40
CA PRO A 5 -18.59 8.25 14.03
C PRO A 5 -17.15 7.69 13.95
N THR A 6 -16.39 7.78 15.05
CA THR A 6 -15.03 7.27 15.20
C THR A 6 -14.95 5.74 15.17
N THR A 7 -15.88 5.04 15.82
CA THR A 7 -15.91 3.57 15.82
C THR A 7 -16.22 3.03 14.43
N LEU A 8 -17.13 3.68 13.71
CA LEU A 8 -17.48 3.33 12.33
C LEU A 8 -16.29 3.58 11.39
N LEU A 9 -15.57 4.70 11.56
CA LEU A 9 -14.40 5.04 10.75
C LEU A 9 -13.25 4.06 11.02
N LYS A 10 -13.02 3.68 12.28
CA LYS A 10 -12.04 2.67 12.68
C LYS A 10 -12.27 1.32 12.01
N ILE A 11 -13.51 0.80 12.06
CA ILE A 11 -13.86 -0.47 11.42
C ILE A 11 -13.64 -0.40 9.91
N LYS A 12 -14.05 0.71 9.27
CA LYS A 12 -13.83 0.92 7.82
C LYS A 12 -12.35 0.96 7.46
N THR A 13 -11.53 1.66 8.24
CA THR A 13 -10.07 1.74 8.01
C THR A 13 -9.40 0.38 8.15
N VAL A 14 -9.73 -0.40 9.18
CA VAL A 14 -9.20 -1.77 9.36
C VAL A 14 -9.63 -2.69 8.23
N LEU A 15 -10.91 -2.66 7.84
CA LEU A 15 -11.43 -3.45 6.72
C LEU A 15 -10.74 -3.07 5.40
N PHE A 16 -10.50 -1.78 5.18
CA PHE A 16 -9.83 -1.31 3.98
C PHE A 16 -8.35 -1.73 3.95
N LEU A 17 -7.63 -1.60 5.06
CA LEU A 17 -6.23 -2.03 5.18
C LEU A 17 -6.09 -3.55 5.01
N SER A 18 -7.05 -4.35 5.47
CA SER A 18 -7.02 -5.81 5.28
C SER A 18 -7.27 -6.20 3.82
N ILE A 19 -8.23 -5.57 3.15
CA ILE A 19 -8.45 -5.75 1.70
C ILE A 19 -7.22 -5.32 0.91
N PHE A 20 -6.63 -4.18 1.26
CA PHE A 20 -5.41 -3.69 0.61
C PHE A 20 -4.22 -4.65 0.81
N SER A 21 -4.08 -5.23 2.01
CA SER A 21 -3.07 -6.25 2.28
C SER A 21 -3.27 -7.49 1.41
N ALA A 22 -4.50 -7.93 1.18
CA ALA A 22 -4.80 -9.03 0.25
C ALA A 22 -4.38 -8.70 -1.20
N LEU A 23 -4.56 -7.46 -1.64
CA LEU A 23 -4.08 -7.00 -2.96
C LEU A 23 -2.55 -7.02 -3.05
N LEU A 24 -1.83 -6.60 -2.00
CA LEU A 24 -0.36 -6.69 -1.94
C LEU A 24 0.13 -8.14 -2.06
N ILE A 25 -0.55 -9.09 -1.40
CA ILE A 25 -0.24 -10.51 -1.50
C ILE A 25 -0.50 -11.03 -2.93
N ALA A 26 -1.63 -10.65 -3.53
CA ALA A 26 -1.94 -11.04 -4.90
C ALA A 26 -0.88 -10.54 -5.90
N GLU A 27 -0.44 -9.29 -5.75
CA GLU A 27 0.67 -8.74 -6.54
C GLU A 27 1.97 -9.53 -6.32
N LEU A 28 2.34 -9.83 -5.07
CA LEU A 28 3.53 -10.64 -4.77
C LEU A 28 3.50 -12.01 -5.44
N CYS A 29 2.35 -12.68 -5.45
CA CYS A 29 2.19 -13.96 -6.14
C CYS A 29 2.42 -13.83 -7.65
N VAL A 30 1.87 -12.78 -8.28
CA VAL A 30 1.98 -12.56 -9.73
C VAL A 30 3.40 -12.15 -10.12
N ASP A 31 4.03 -11.29 -9.34
CA ASP A 31 5.43 -10.92 -9.51
C ASP A 31 6.30 -12.18 -9.33
N GLY A 32 5.97 -13.06 -8.37
CA GLY A 32 6.64 -14.34 -8.10
C GLY A 32 6.64 -15.26 -9.30
N LEU A 33 5.48 -15.41 -9.93
CA LEU A 33 5.32 -16.19 -11.16
C LEU A 33 6.04 -15.55 -12.36
N SER A 34 6.15 -14.22 -12.36
CA SER A 34 6.78 -13.44 -13.42
C SER A 34 8.31 -13.47 -13.36
N LEU A 35 8.92 -13.71 -12.19
CA LEU A 35 10.38 -13.89 -12.04
C LEU A 35 10.93 -15.00 -12.94
N GLY A 36 10.22 -16.13 -13.05
CA GLY A 36 10.66 -17.27 -13.86
C GLY A 36 10.65 -17.03 -15.37
N LYS A 37 10.04 -15.92 -15.83
CA LYS A 37 9.89 -15.57 -17.25
C LYS A 37 10.63 -14.28 -17.62
N ALA A 38 11.22 -13.59 -16.64
CA ALA A 38 11.83 -12.29 -16.82
C ALA A 38 13.29 -12.41 -17.29
N ASN A 39 13.70 -11.47 -18.15
CA ASN A 39 15.11 -11.25 -18.47
C ASN A 39 15.88 -10.71 -17.24
N PRO A 40 17.21 -10.88 -17.15
CA PRO A 40 17.99 -10.51 -15.96
C PRO A 40 17.85 -9.04 -15.53
N ASN A 41 17.74 -8.11 -16.50
CA ASN A 41 17.53 -6.69 -16.20
C ASN A 41 16.15 -6.45 -15.56
N ILE A 42 15.10 -7.08 -16.09
CA ILE A 42 13.73 -6.98 -15.58
C ILE A 42 13.57 -7.73 -14.26
N GLN A 43 14.30 -8.82 -14.07
CA GLN A 43 14.32 -9.60 -12.84
C GLN A 43 14.75 -8.75 -11.65
N THR A 44 15.74 -7.87 -11.84
CA THR A 44 16.19 -6.92 -10.81
C THR A 44 15.08 -5.94 -10.44
N ILE A 45 14.38 -5.38 -11.44
CA ILE A 45 13.24 -4.48 -11.22
C ILE A 45 12.10 -5.20 -10.47
N LEU A 46 11.82 -6.44 -10.83
CA LEU A 46 10.82 -7.28 -10.16
C LEU A 46 11.18 -7.56 -8.70
N ILE A 47 12.45 -7.88 -8.42
CA ILE A 47 12.93 -8.11 -7.05
C ILE A 47 12.75 -6.83 -6.22
N VAL A 48 13.13 -5.67 -6.75
CA VAL A 48 12.94 -4.39 -6.06
C VAL A 48 11.44 -4.12 -5.82
N CYS A 49 10.59 -4.40 -6.81
CA CYS A 49 9.14 -4.31 -6.68
C CYS A 49 8.61 -5.18 -5.52
N MET A 50 9.02 -6.46 -5.47
CA MET A 50 8.63 -7.37 -4.39
C MET A 50 9.09 -6.89 -3.02
N VAL A 51 10.34 -6.43 -2.89
CA VAL A 51 10.88 -5.93 -1.62
C VAL A 51 10.06 -4.76 -1.12
N ILE A 52 9.74 -3.80 -2.00
CA ILE A 52 8.90 -2.64 -1.65
C ILE A 52 7.48 -3.09 -1.25
N THR A 53 6.90 -4.07 -1.95
CA THR A 53 5.58 -4.64 -1.62
C THR A 53 5.58 -5.36 -0.27
N ILE A 54 6.63 -6.12 0.06
CA ILE A 54 6.78 -6.81 1.36
C ILE A 54 6.90 -5.78 2.50
N LEU A 55 7.72 -4.74 2.32
CA LEU A 55 7.86 -3.67 3.31
C LEU A 55 6.52 -2.98 3.57
N MET A 56 5.75 -2.71 2.51
CA MET A 56 4.42 -2.12 2.64
C MET A 56 3.43 -3.06 3.35
N LEU A 57 3.53 -4.36 3.12
CA LEU A 57 2.70 -5.36 3.81
C LEU A 57 2.96 -5.36 5.32
N VAL A 58 4.24 -5.30 5.72
CA VAL A 58 4.61 -5.15 7.14
C VAL A 58 4.06 -3.84 7.72
N ALA A 59 4.20 -2.73 6.98
CA ALA A 59 3.66 -1.44 7.40
C ALA A 59 2.12 -1.49 7.57
N CYS A 60 1.39 -2.17 6.68
CA CYS A 60 -0.05 -2.37 6.80
C CYS A 60 -0.44 -3.17 8.06
N LEU A 61 0.31 -4.23 8.39
CA LEU A 61 0.06 -5.00 9.62
C LEU A 61 0.26 -4.14 10.88
N VAL A 62 1.35 -3.37 10.93
CA VAL A 62 1.59 -2.41 12.02
C VAL A 62 0.50 -1.34 12.05
N GLY A 63 0.06 -0.88 10.88
CA GLY A 63 -1.03 0.08 10.71
C GLY A 63 -2.38 -0.40 11.24
N CYS A 64 -2.72 -1.68 11.03
CA CYS A 64 -3.91 -2.31 11.60
C CYS A 64 -3.86 -2.30 13.14
N VAL A 65 -2.72 -2.68 13.72
CA VAL A 65 -2.52 -2.66 15.19
C VAL A 65 -2.61 -1.22 15.72
N ALA A 66 -1.96 -0.25 15.06
CA ALA A 66 -2.01 1.16 15.42
C ALA A 66 -3.44 1.72 15.37
N THR A 67 -4.23 1.29 14.38
CA THR A 67 -5.65 1.64 14.27
C THR A 67 -6.46 1.07 15.44
N CYS A 68 -6.15 -0.15 15.89
CA CYS A 68 -6.79 -0.76 17.05
C CYS A 68 -6.45 -0.06 18.38
N VAL A 69 -5.22 0.42 18.54
CA VAL A 69 -4.74 1.11 19.76
C VAL A 69 -4.96 2.62 19.69
N ASN A 70 -5.50 3.16 18.58
CA ASN A 70 -5.67 4.59 18.33
C ASN A 70 -4.34 5.39 18.42
N HIS A 71 -3.20 4.77 18.05
CA HIS A 71 -1.89 5.39 18.20
C HIS A 71 -1.57 6.34 17.03
N VAL A 72 -1.90 7.62 17.19
CA VAL A 72 -1.85 8.65 16.11
C VAL A 72 -0.50 8.72 15.40
N VAL A 73 0.62 8.74 16.14
CA VAL A 73 1.97 8.84 15.54
C VAL A 73 2.29 7.68 14.59
N MET A 74 1.81 6.47 14.93
CA MET A 74 2.04 5.28 14.09
C MET A 74 1.17 5.32 12.82
N LEU A 75 -0.03 5.89 12.91
CA LEU A 75 -0.90 6.11 11.75
C LEU A 75 -0.33 7.20 10.83
N GLN A 76 0.27 8.27 11.36
CA GLN A 76 0.99 9.26 10.56
C GLN A 76 2.18 8.64 9.84
N LEU A 77 2.98 7.81 10.52
CA LEU A 77 4.06 7.04 9.89
C LEU A 77 3.54 6.11 8.78
N LEU A 78 2.36 5.50 8.97
CA LEU A 78 1.71 4.69 7.94
C LEU A 78 1.34 5.52 6.70
N VAL A 79 0.83 6.74 6.88
CA VAL A 79 0.54 7.66 5.75
C VAL A 79 1.83 8.00 4.98
N PHE A 80 2.91 8.32 5.69
CA PHE A 80 4.20 8.57 5.04
C PHE A 80 4.73 7.33 4.31
N SER A 81 4.60 6.14 4.90
CA SER A 81 4.98 4.88 4.26
C SER A 81 4.16 4.62 3.00
N LEU A 82 2.84 4.87 3.03
CA LEU A 82 1.97 4.73 1.87
C LEU A 82 2.34 5.70 0.75
N MET A 83 2.64 6.96 1.07
CA MET A 83 3.10 7.93 0.08
C MET A 83 4.44 7.54 -0.53
N GLY A 84 5.41 7.13 0.31
CA GLY A 84 6.71 6.63 -0.16
C GLY A 84 6.56 5.40 -1.05
N PHE A 85 5.65 4.49 -0.71
CA PHE A 85 5.32 3.32 -1.52
C PHE A 85 4.73 3.71 -2.89
N VAL A 86 3.77 4.64 -2.93
CA VAL A 86 3.20 5.13 -4.20
C VAL A 86 4.28 5.75 -5.07
N ILE A 87 5.14 6.61 -4.51
CA ILE A 87 6.24 7.24 -5.24
C ILE A 87 7.22 6.18 -5.74
N GLY A 88 7.62 5.22 -4.90
CA GLY A 88 8.53 4.14 -5.26
C GLY A 88 7.98 3.27 -6.39
N LYS A 89 6.69 2.91 -6.33
CA LYS A 89 6.00 2.21 -7.42
C LYS A 89 5.95 3.05 -8.69
N LEU A 90 5.63 4.34 -8.62
CA LEU A 90 5.65 5.21 -9.81
C LEU A 90 7.04 5.28 -10.46
N VAL A 91 8.10 5.38 -9.66
CA VAL A 91 9.48 5.35 -10.16
C VAL A 91 9.78 4.00 -10.83
N LEU A 92 9.41 2.88 -10.21
CA LEU A 92 9.55 1.55 -10.80
C LEU A 92 8.78 1.43 -12.12
N TRP A 93 7.59 2.02 -12.22
CA TRP A 93 6.82 2.03 -13.45
C TRP A 93 7.58 2.78 -14.56
N ILE A 94 8.12 3.96 -14.26
CA ILE A 94 8.90 4.75 -15.23
C ILE A 94 10.14 3.97 -15.68
N VAL A 95 10.91 3.42 -14.74
CA VAL A 95 12.12 2.64 -15.04
C VAL A 95 11.78 1.39 -15.86
N ALA A 96 10.76 0.63 -15.45
CA ALA A 96 10.31 -0.54 -16.19
C ALA A 96 9.81 -0.18 -17.59
N SER A 97 9.16 0.98 -17.77
CA SER A 97 8.75 1.43 -19.09
C SER A 97 9.95 1.74 -19.98
N HIS A 98 11.05 2.28 -19.43
CA HIS A 98 12.22 2.67 -20.21
C HIS A 98 13.13 1.47 -20.53
N GLU A 99 13.33 0.54 -19.59
CA GLU A 99 14.27 -0.58 -19.75
C GLU A 99 13.63 -1.87 -20.28
N SER A 100 12.32 -2.04 -20.17
CA SER A 100 11.67 -3.28 -20.61
C SER A 100 11.41 -3.26 -22.12
N PRO A 101 11.76 -4.33 -22.86
CA PRO A 101 11.27 -4.54 -24.22
C PRO A 101 9.73 -4.46 -24.25
N PRO A 102 9.12 -4.00 -25.35
CA PRO A 102 7.67 -3.86 -25.46
C PRO A 102 6.92 -5.14 -25.11
N ASP A 103 7.52 -6.29 -25.41
CA ASP A 103 6.96 -7.63 -25.20
C ASP A 103 6.96 -8.06 -23.71
N GLN A 104 7.77 -7.42 -22.86
CA GLN A 104 7.93 -7.75 -21.45
C GLN A 104 7.48 -6.65 -20.48
N ARG A 105 7.11 -5.46 -20.97
CA ARG A 105 6.52 -4.37 -20.14
C ARG A 105 5.34 -4.87 -19.32
N GLY A 106 4.52 -5.76 -19.88
CA GLY A 106 3.34 -6.32 -19.23
C GLY A 106 3.63 -7.22 -18.02
N LEU A 107 4.86 -7.73 -17.86
CA LEU A 107 5.23 -8.52 -16.68
C LEU A 107 5.36 -7.64 -15.43
N VAL A 108 5.92 -6.44 -15.57
CA VAL A 108 6.15 -5.52 -14.44
C VAL A 108 4.92 -4.65 -14.19
N THR A 109 4.30 -4.11 -15.23
CA THR A 109 3.15 -3.20 -15.12
C THR A 109 1.83 -3.94 -15.29
N ASN A 110 1.68 -5.06 -14.57
CA ASN A 110 0.49 -5.89 -14.63
C ASN A 110 -0.75 -5.16 -14.03
N ILE A 111 -1.94 -5.74 -14.17
CA ILE A 111 -3.16 -5.11 -13.65
C ILE A 111 -3.16 -4.99 -12.13
N TRP A 112 -2.46 -5.91 -11.44
CA TRP A 112 -2.31 -5.91 -9.98
C TRP A 112 -1.45 -4.76 -9.50
N PHE A 113 -0.39 -4.43 -10.22
CA PHE A 113 0.45 -3.26 -9.97
C PHE A 113 -0.37 -1.97 -9.97
N LYS A 114 -1.23 -1.79 -10.97
CA LYS A 114 -2.12 -0.62 -11.05
C LYS A 114 -3.17 -0.63 -9.94
N ALA A 115 -3.74 -1.80 -9.62
CA ALA A 115 -4.72 -1.95 -8.56
C ALA A 115 -4.12 -1.63 -7.18
N VAL A 116 -2.89 -2.07 -6.91
CA VAL A 116 -2.15 -1.77 -5.69
C VAL A 116 -1.79 -0.29 -5.61
N LEU A 117 -1.36 0.34 -6.72
CA LEU A 117 -1.09 1.78 -6.75
C LEU A 117 -2.35 2.60 -6.40
N LEU A 118 -3.49 2.26 -7.00
CA LEU A 118 -4.77 2.91 -6.73
C LEU A 118 -5.22 2.66 -5.28
N GLY A 119 -5.10 1.41 -4.81
CA GLY A 119 -5.42 1.02 -3.45
C GLY A 119 -4.60 1.79 -2.42
N ALA A 120 -3.30 2.00 -2.68
CA ALA A 120 -2.42 2.76 -1.80
C ALA A 120 -2.80 4.24 -1.74
N ALA A 121 -3.16 4.85 -2.88
CA ALA A 121 -3.62 6.23 -2.92
C ALA A 121 -4.92 6.41 -2.11
N VAL A 122 -5.87 5.48 -2.26
CA VAL A 122 -7.13 5.50 -1.48
C VAL A 122 -6.85 5.24 0.00
N ALA A 123 -5.97 4.30 0.34
CA ALA A 123 -5.56 4.02 1.73
C ALA A 123 -4.98 5.27 2.39
N THR A 124 -4.15 6.02 1.66
CA THR A 124 -3.55 7.27 2.14
C THR A 124 -4.62 8.27 2.55
N ILE A 125 -5.66 8.45 1.72
CA ILE A 125 -6.78 9.36 2.01
C ILE A 125 -7.55 8.89 3.25
N PHE A 126 -7.93 7.60 3.32
CA PHE A 126 -8.70 7.07 4.45
C PHE A 126 -7.94 7.15 5.77
N VAL A 127 -6.66 6.75 5.79
CA VAL A 127 -5.83 6.81 7.00
C VAL A 127 -5.58 8.26 7.42
N SER A 128 -5.39 9.18 6.47
CA SER A 128 -5.24 10.61 6.78
C SER A 128 -6.50 11.20 7.41
N LEU A 129 -7.68 10.89 6.85
CA LEU A 129 -8.97 11.33 7.42
C LEU A 129 -9.19 10.75 8.83
N PHE A 130 -8.80 9.50 9.05
CA PHE A 130 -8.86 8.87 10.36
C PHE A 130 -7.89 9.52 11.36
N CYS A 131 -6.66 9.86 10.93
CA CYS A 131 -5.71 10.60 11.75
C CYS A 131 -6.24 11.97 12.16
N MET A 132 -6.78 12.76 11.21
CA MET A 132 -7.34 14.08 11.50
C MET A 132 -8.47 13.99 12.52
N ARG A 133 -9.35 12.99 12.39
CA ARG A 133 -10.44 12.75 13.34
C ARG A 133 -9.96 12.39 14.74
N LEU A 134 -8.91 11.58 14.87
CA LEU A 134 -8.34 11.23 16.17
C LEU A 134 -7.68 12.44 16.84
N VAL A 135 -6.97 13.28 16.08
CA VAL A 135 -6.33 14.50 16.61
C VAL A 135 -7.38 15.51 17.11
N ASP A 136 -8.49 15.67 16.39
CA ASP A 136 -9.61 16.52 16.82
C ASP A 136 -10.21 16.02 18.14
N GLU A 137 -10.36 14.71 18.32
CA GLU A 137 -10.86 14.14 19.58
C GLU A 137 -9.89 14.32 20.75
N GLU A 138 -8.57 14.25 20.52
CA GLU A 138 -7.55 14.51 21.56
C GLU A 138 -7.44 15.99 21.95
N HIS A 139 -7.79 16.94 21.07
CA HIS A 139 -7.75 18.38 21.36
C HIS A 139 -9.03 18.93 22.00
N PHE A 140 -10.15 18.23 21.90
CA PHE A 140 -11.46 18.66 22.41
C PHE A 140 -12.06 17.75 23.50
N GLY A 141 -11.36 16.69 23.90
CA GLY A 141 -11.70 15.83 25.04
C GLY A 141 -11.00 16.26 26.32
#